data_AF-S5A7U1-F1
#
_entry.id   AF-S5A7U1-F1
#
_cell.length_a   1.000
_cell.length_b   1.000
_cell.length_c   1.000
_cell.angle_alpha   90.00
_cell.angle_beta   90.00
_cell.angle_gamma   90.00
#
_symmetry.space_group_name_H-M   'P 1'
#
loop_
_entity.id
_entity.type
_entity.pdbx_description
1 polymer ?
#
loop_
_entity_poly.entity_id
_entity_poly.type
_entity_poly.pdbx_seq_one_letter_code
_entity_poly.pdbx_strand_id
1 'polypeptide(L)'
;MAVSVSRRITMTRPLEEALFQHFIHQKLEIAYAINKPFPFFEGLRDNNFITDTLYRESLEACRNLVPVSRVVYNILTKLEKTFSLSFLEMLFGHTNLYEYPSLMAVFKSFKNVVTSHRGWSS
;
A
#
# COMPACT_ATOMS: atom_id res chain seq x y z
N MET A 1 15.93 9.85 30.25
CA MET A 1 14.76 9.44 29.46
C MET A 1 14.44 10.54 28.47
N ALA A 2 14.72 10.34 27.18
CA ALA A 2 14.35 11.31 26.14
C ALA A 2 12.92 11.00 25.70
N VAL A 3 12.00 11.93 25.95
CA VAL A 3 10.62 11.83 25.48
C VAL A 3 10.65 12.00 23.96
N SER A 4 10.49 10.89 23.24
CA SER A 4 10.23 10.89 21.81
C SER A 4 8.89 11.60 21.58
N VAL A 5 8.93 12.89 21.28
CA VAL A 5 7.76 13.58 20.70
C VAL A 5 7.54 12.93 19.34
N SER A 6 6.58 12.02 19.28
CA SER A 6 6.08 11.48 18.02
C SER A 6 5.43 12.64 17.28
N ARG A 7 6.22 13.33 16.45
CA ARG A 7 5.81 14.50 15.67
C ARG A 7 4.74 14.01 14.69
N ARG A 8 3.46 14.19 15.06
CA ARG A 8 2.31 13.89 14.19
C ARG A 8 2.61 14.52 12.83
N ILE A 9 2.61 13.70 11.79
CA ILE A 9 2.72 14.19 10.42
C ILE A 9 1.41 14.95 10.17
N THR A 10 1.46 16.28 10.05
CA THR A 10 0.32 17.04 9.58
C THR A 10 0.14 16.70 8.11
N MET A 11 -0.95 16.02 7.77
CA MET A 11 -1.28 15.69 6.39
C MET A 11 -1.69 16.95 5.66
N THR A 12 -0.91 17.33 4.66
CA THR A 12 -1.21 18.45 3.76
C THR A 12 -1.66 17.88 2.42
N ARG A 13 -2.57 18.58 1.72
CA ARG A 13 -3.00 18.19 0.37
C ARG A 13 -1.81 17.93 -0.59
N PRO A 14 -0.73 18.74 -0.60
CA PRO A 14 0.43 18.46 -1.43
C PRO A 14 1.18 17.17 -1.06
N LEU A 15 1.24 16.81 0.23
CA LEU A 15 1.88 15.56 0.66
C LEU A 15 1.03 14.36 0.23
N GLU A 16 -0.29 14.44 0.37
CA GLU A 16 -1.22 13.40 -0.08
C GLU A 16 -1.09 13.16 -1.59
N GLU A 17 -1.05 14.23 -2.39
CA GLU A 17 -0.84 14.15 -3.84
C GLU A 17 0.53 13.52 -4.18
N ALA A 18 1.60 13.94 -3.50
CA ALA A 18 2.92 13.37 -3.72
C ALA A 18 2.97 11.86 -3.40
N LEU A 19 2.30 11.43 -2.33
CA LEU A 19 2.19 10.01 -1.98
C LEU A 19 1.33 9.23 -2.98
N PHE A 20 0.25 9.83 -3.47
CA PHE A 20 -0.59 9.23 -4.51
C PHE A 20 0.17 9.03 -5.82
N GLN A 21 0.86 10.07 -6.29
CA GLN A 21 1.71 9.96 -7.48
C GLN A 21 2.79 8.91 -7.28
N HIS A 22 3.45 8.89 -6.13
CA HIS A 22 4.46 7.88 -5.83
C HIS A 22 3.88 6.45 -5.81
N PHE A 23 2.65 6.29 -5.31
CA PHE A 23 1.92 5.03 -5.36
C PHE A 23 1.67 4.55 -6.79
N ILE A 24 1.22 5.42 -7.70
CA ILE A 24 1.06 5.08 -9.11
C ILE A 24 2.38 4.59 -9.71
N HIS A 25 3.49 5.29 -9.43
CA HIS A 25 4.82 4.92 -9.94
C HIS A 25 5.33 3.59 -9.36
N GLN A 26 5.05 3.29 -8.09
CA GLN A 26 5.50 2.07 -7.42
C GLN A 26 4.52 0.90 -7.58
N LYS A 27 3.36 1.09 -8.21
CA LYS A 27 2.29 0.09 -8.29
C LYS A 27 2.74 -1.27 -8.81
N LEU A 28 3.59 -1.28 -9.84
CA LEU A 28 4.12 -2.52 -10.42
C LEU A 28 5.04 -3.24 -9.42
N GLU A 29 5.92 -2.50 -8.73
CA GLU A 29 6.82 -3.05 -7.72
C GLU A 29 6.04 -3.61 -6.51
N ILE A 30 5.00 -2.92 -6.07
CA ILE A 30 4.08 -3.42 -5.03
C ILE A 30 3.46 -4.74 -5.49
N ALA A 31 2.98 -4.81 -6.73
CA ALA A 31 2.35 -5.98 -7.27
C ALA A 31 3.28 -7.19 -7.36
N TYR A 32 4.55 -7.00 -7.70
CA TYR A 32 5.55 -8.08 -7.70
C TYR A 32 6.01 -8.47 -6.29
N ALA A 33 6.04 -7.53 -5.33
CA ALA A 33 6.39 -7.82 -3.96
C ALA A 33 5.37 -8.73 -3.26
N ILE A 34 4.08 -8.58 -3.58
CA ILE A 34 2.98 -9.39 -3.03
C ILE A 34 2.85 -10.68 -3.86
N ASN A 35 3.59 -11.71 -3.45
CA ASN A 35 3.73 -12.97 -4.18
C ASN A 35 2.71 -14.06 -3.81
N LYS A 36 1.85 -13.82 -2.80
CA LYS A 36 0.76 -14.71 -2.39
C LYS A 36 -0.45 -13.91 -1.88
N PRO A 37 -1.69 -14.41 -2.00
CA PRO A 37 -2.89 -13.66 -1.65
C PRO A 37 -2.98 -13.26 -0.16
N PHE A 38 -2.73 -14.22 0.74
CA PHE A 38 -2.74 -13.98 2.19
C PHE A 38 -1.39 -13.41 2.65
N PRO A 39 -1.36 -12.38 3.50
CA PRO A 39 -2.48 -11.71 4.17
C PRO A 39 -3.08 -10.49 3.44
N PHE A 40 -2.56 -10.11 2.28
CA PHE A 40 -2.92 -8.85 1.63
C PHE A 40 -4.40 -8.74 1.27
N PHE A 41 -5.02 -9.79 0.74
CA PHE A 41 -6.42 -9.75 0.29
C PHE A 41 -7.38 -9.63 1.46
N GLU A 42 -7.11 -10.34 2.56
CA GLU A 42 -7.86 -10.27 3.81
C GLU A 42 -7.70 -8.88 4.43
N GLY A 43 -6.48 -8.35 4.47
CA GLY A 43 -6.22 -7.00 4.94
C GLY A 43 -7.03 -5.94 4.18
N LEU A 44 -7.14 -6.07 2.85
CA LEU A 44 -7.98 -5.20 2.04
C LEU A 44 -9.47 -5.32 2.37
N ARG A 45 -9.99 -6.54 2.47
CA ARG A 45 -11.41 -6.81 2.73
C ARG A 45 -11.81 -6.36 4.14
N ASP A 46 -11.05 -6.77 5.14
CA ASP A 46 -11.38 -6.56 6.55
C ASP A 46 -11.30 -5.07 6.94
N ASN A 47 -10.52 -4.28 6.19
CA ASN A 47 -10.46 -2.82 6.33
C ASN A 47 -11.36 -2.06 5.32
N ASN A 48 -12.26 -2.76 4.62
CA ASN A 48 -13.23 -2.20 3.66
C ASN A 48 -12.62 -1.43 2.47
N PHE A 49 -11.39 -1.73 2.06
CA PHE A 49 -10.80 -1.16 0.85
C PHE A 49 -11.34 -1.81 -0.44
N ILE A 50 -11.79 -3.06 -0.34
CA ILE A 50 -12.43 -3.79 -1.43
C ILE A 50 -13.75 -4.40 -0.97
N THR A 51 -14.67 -4.59 -1.91
CA THR A 51 -15.92 -5.30 -1.64
C THR A 51 -15.69 -6.80 -1.49
N ASP A 52 -16.61 -7.51 -0.81
CA ASP A 52 -16.57 -8.98 -0.73
C ASP A 52 -16.59 -9.62 -2.12
N THR A 53 -17.36 -9.04 -3.06
CA THR A 53 -17.37 -9.46 -4.47
C THR A 53 -15.97 -9.40 -5.08
N LEU A 54 -15.28 -8.26 -4.98
CA LEU A 54 -13.93 -8.10 -5.54
C LEU A 54 -12.93 -9.04 -4.86
N TYR A 55 -13.06 -9.25 -3.55
CA TYR A 55 -12.24 -10.22 -2.81
C TYR A 55 -12.43 -11.64 -3.35
N ARG A 56 -13.69 -12.11 -3.49
CA ARG A 56 -14.01 -13.44 -4.02
C ARG A 56 -13.53 -13.64 -5.45
N GLU A 57 -13.79 -12.66 -6.34
CA GLU A 57 -13.32 -12.67 -7.73
C GLU A 57 -11.79 -12.74 -7.83
N SER A 58 -11.09 -12.03 -6.94
CA SER A 58 -9.62 -12.03 -6.92
C SER A 58 -9.06 -13.38 -6.49
N LEU A 59 -9.66 -14.02 -5.48
CA LEU A 59 -9.28 -15.39 -5.08
C LEU A 59 -9.59 -16.41 -6.18
N GLU A 60 -10.74 -16.27 -6.85
CA GLU A 60 -11.11 -17.12 -7.98
C GLU A 60 -10.13 -16.97 -9.16
N ALA A 61 -9.71 -15.74 -9.48
CA ALA A 61 -8.69 -15.50 -10.50
C ALA A 61 -7.36 -16.22 -10.16
N CYS A 62 -6.91 -16.14 -8.90
CA CYS A 62 -5.72 -16.87 -8.45
C CYS A 62 -5.90 -18.39 -8.58
N ARG A 63 -7.09 -18.94 -8.28
CA ARG A 63 -7.39 -20.37 -8.46
C ARG A 63 -7.37 -20.79 -9.93
N ASN A 64 -7.76 -19.88 -10.82
CA ASN A 64 -7.71 -20.06 -12.27
C ASN A 64 -6.32 -19.79 -12.87
N LEU A 65 -5.26 -19.87 -12.05
CA LEU A 65 -3.84 -19.72 -12.44
C LEU A 65 -3.48 -18.35 -13.03
N VAL A 66 -4.29 -17.32 -12.80
CA VAL A 66 -3.87 -15.95 -13.07
C VAL A 66 -2.74 -15.62 -12.09
N PRO A 67 -1.59 -15.09 -12.55
CA PRO A 67 -0.49 -14.73 -11.66
C PRO A 67 -0.95 -13.77 -10.56
N VAL A 68 -0.56 -14.06 -9.31
CA VAL A 68 -0.95 -13.24 -8.14
C VAL A 68 -0.59 -11.78 -8.34
N SER A 69 0.61 -11.50 -8.86
CA SER A 69 1.05 -10.13 -9.15
C SER A 69 0.11 -9.41 -10.13
N ARG A 70 -0.44 -10.11 -11.12
CA ARG A 70 -1.42 -9.52 -12.05
C ARG A 70 -2.75 -9.23 -11.37
N VAL A 71 -3.20 -10.12 -10.47
CA VAL A 71 -4.41 -9.89 -9.66
C VAL A 71 -4.21 -8.70 -8.73
N VAL A 72 -3.08 -8.64 -8.02
CA VAL A 72 -2.70 -7.52 -7.15
C VAL A 72 -2.65 -6.22 -7.95
N TYR A 73 -1.98 -6.18 -9.09
CA TYR A 73 -1.90 -4.99 -9.94
C TYR A 73 -3.28 -4.46 -10.35
N ASN A 74 -4.21 -5.36 -10.66
CA ASN A 74 -5.59 -4.98 -10.99
C ASN A 74 -6.34 -4.39 -9.79
N ILE A 75 -6.17 -4.97 -8.60
CA ILE A 75 -6.73 -4.42 -7.35
C ILE A 75 -6.15 -3.03 -7.08
N LEU A 76 -4.82 -2.87 -7.15
CA LEU A 76 -4.15 -1.59 -6.92
C LEU A 76 -4.63 -0.52 -7.91
N THR A 77 -4.86 -0.89 -9.18
CA THR A 77 -5.42 0.01 -10.19
C THR A 77 -6.84 0.46 -9.84
N LYS A 78 -7.66 -0.40 -9.23
CA LYS A 78 -8.99 0.01 -8.72
C LYS A 78 -8.85 0.96 -7.53
N LEU A 79 -7.88 0.71 -6.65
CA LEU A 79 -7.63 1.52 -5.45
C LEU A 79 -7.06 2.90 -5.74
N GLU A 80 -6.54 3.17 -6.94
CA GLU A 80 -6.14 4.54 -7.34
C GLU A 80 -7.29 5.54 -7.18
N LYS A 81 -8.54 5.11 -7.42
CA LYS A 81 -9.72 5.98 -7.34
C LYS A 81 -10.14 6.30 -5.91
N THR A 82 -9.72 5.48 -4.96
CA THR A 82 -10.07 5.57 -3.54
C THR A 82 -8.81 5.59 -2.69
N PHE A 83 -7.72 6.12 -3.26
CA PHE A 83 -6.43 6.18 -2.60
C PHE A 83 -6.57 6.94 -1.28
N SER A 84 -5.92 6.42 -0.25
CA SER A 84 -5.96 7.01 1.09
C SER A 84 -4.71 6.62 1.86
N LEU A 85 -4.38 7.43 2.87
CA LEU A 85 -3.27 7.12 3.76
C LEU A 85 -3.52 5.83 4.55
N SER A 86 -4.76 5.59 5.00
CA SER A 86 -5.12 4.37 5.72
C SER A 86 -4.85 3.11 4.88
N PHE A 87 -5.02 3.20 3.55
CA PHE A 87 -4.61 2.13 2.65
C PHE A 87 -3.10 1.89 2.69
N LEU A 88 -2.28 2.94 2.66
CA LEU A 88 -0.81 2.80 2.78
C LEU A 88 -0.40 2.24 4.14
N GLU A 89 -1.05 2.65 5.23
CA GLU A 89 -0.80 2.13 6.57
C GLU A 89 -1.11 0.63 6.67
N MET A 90 -2.20 0.19 6.02
CA MET A 90 -2.52 -1.24 5.91
C MET A 90 -1.51 -1.97 5.03
N LEU A 91 -1.22 -1.44 3.82
CA LEU A 91 -0.27 -2.04 2.88
C LEU A 91 1.11 -2.24 3.51
N PHE A 92 1.62 -1.25 4.24
CA PHE A 92 2.91 -1.31 4.92
C PHE A 92 2.80 -1.69 6.39
N GLY A 93 1.67 -2.28 6.79
CA GLY A 93 1.47 -2.82 8.13
C GLY A 93 2.47 -3.94 8.43
N HIS A 94 2.73 -4.16 9.73
CA HIS A 94 3.70 -5.15 10.19
C HIS A 94 3.49 -6.54 9.55
N THR A 95 2.24 -7.00 9.47
CA THR A 95 1.90 -8.30 8.87
C THR A 95 2.33 -8.38 7.40
N ASN A 96 2.03 -7.37 6.60
CA ASN A 96 2.40 -7.34 5.19
C ASN A 96 3.91 -7.23 5.00
N LEU A 97 4.61 -6.40 5.77
CA LEU A 97 6.07 -6.28 5.67
C LEU A 97 6.81 -7.56 6.08
N TYR A 98 6.26 -8.30 7.05
CA TYR A 98 6.79 -9.58 7.48
C TYR A 98 6.55 -10.67 6.42
N GLU A 99 5.33 -10.76 5.89
CA GLU A 99 4.94 -11.78 4.91
C GLU A 99 5.50 -11.51 3.50
N TYR A 100 5.78 -10.24 3.18
CA TYR A 100 6.31 -9.79 1.90
C TYR A 100 7.59 -8.94 2.08
N PRO A 101 8.74 -9.53 2.40
CA PRO A 101 9.98 -8.78 2.65
C PRO A 101 10.42 -7.88 1.48
N SER A 102 10.10 -8.28 0.24
CA SER A 102 10.36 -7.48 -0.97
C SER A 102 9.62 -6.13 -0.96
N LEU A 103 8.53 -6.00 -0.19
CA LEU A 103 7.78 -4.75 -0.03
C LEU A 103 8.56 -3.69 0.76
N MET A 104 9.60 -4.09 1.50
CA MET A 104 10.41 -3.20 2.33
C MET A 104 11.13 -2.12 1.51
N ALA A 105 11.58 -2.44 0.30
CA ALA A 105 12.21 -1.47 -0.60
C ALA A 105 11.21 -0.37 -0.98
N VAL A 106 9.99 -0.77 -1.34
CA VAL A 106 8.91 0.15 -1.65
C VAL A 106 8.55 0.98 -0.41
N PHE A 107 8.38 0.38 0.76
CA PHE A 107 8.09 1.11 2.00
C PHE A 107 9.12 2.21 2.30
N LYS A 108 10.41 1.92 2.14
CA LYS A 108 11.49 2.91 2.29
C LYS A 108 11.33 4.07 1.30
N SER A 109 10.95 3.79 0.05
CA SER A 109 10.71 4.85 -0.95
C SER A 109 9.58 5.80 -0.54
N PHE A 110 8.48 5.29 0.05
CA PHE A 110 7.40 6.13 0.58
C PHE A 110 7.85 6.98 1.77
N LYS A 111 8.66 6.41 2.69
CA LYS A 111 9.26 7.20 3.78
C LYS A 111 10.09 8.36 3.25
N ASN A 112 10.82 8.15 2.16
CA ASN A 112 11.63 9.19 1.53
C ASN A 112 10.76 10.34 0.99
N VAL A 113 9.60 10.05 0.38
CA VAL A 113 8.64 11.08 -0.06
C VAL A 113 8.19 11.95 1.12
N VAL A 114 7.83 11.32 2.25
CA VAL A 114 7.41 12.04 3.46
C VAL A 114 8.54 12.91 4.02
N THR A 115 9.78 12.39 4.05
CA THR A 115 10.92 13.16 4.57
C THR A 115 11.31 14.32 3.66
N SER A 116 11.30 14.13 2.34
CA SER A 116 11.62 15.19 1.37
C SER A 116 10.58 16.30 1.43
N HIS A 117 9.29 15.95 1.59
CA HIS A 117 8.24 16.95 1.74
C HIS A 117 8.39 17.76 3.03
N ARG A 118 8.82 17.14 4.14
CA ARG A 118 9.11 17.87 5.40
C ARG A 118 10.25 18.88 5.23
N GLY A 119 11.27 18.54 4.43
CA GLY A 119 12.37 19.43 4.07
C GLY A 119 11.95 20.63 3.22
N TRP A 120 10.92 20.46 2.37
CA TRP A 120 10.34 21.55 1.56
C TRP A 120 9.46 22.51 2.37
N SER A 121 8.80 22.02 3.42
CA SER A 121 7.91 22.82 4.28
C SER A 121 8.63 23.62 5.39
N SER A 122 9.96 23.75 5.31
CA SER A 122 10.79 24.50 6.27
C SER A 122 11.36 25.75 5.59
#